data_AF-A0A816KLC5-F1
#
_entry.id   AF-A0A816KLC5-F1
#
_cell.length_a   1.000
_cell.length_b   1.000
_cell.length_c   1.000
_cell.angle_alpha   90.00
_cell.angle_beta   90.00
_cell.angle_gamma   90.00
#
_symmetry.space_group_name_H-M   'P 1'
#
loop_
_entity.id
_entity.type
_entity.pdbx_description
1 polymer ?
#
loop_
_entity_poly.entity_id
_entity_poly.type
_entity_poly.pdbx_seq_one_letter_code
_entity_poly.pdbx_strand_id
1 'polypeptide(L)'
;MHHCSLKEPHILSAWMCYGCLTMAPGVTTNLKQLTLLTLAESNKVLPYHTLMVELDVTNVRQLEDFLINACMYAGIVRGKLDQLKRCFEVPFAAGRYLRPGQLGDMLHAFSNW
;
A
#
# COMPACT_ATOMS: atom_id res chain seq x y z
N MET A 1 -39.04 -1.35 -37.95
CA MET A 1 -38.79 -2.53 -37.09
C MET A 1 -37.38 -2.37 -36.50
N HIS A 2 -37.12 -2.10 -35.23
CA HIS A 2 -37.94 -1.81 -34.07
C HIS A 2 -37.22 -0.73 -33.25
N HIS A 3 -38.03 0.19 -32.75
CA HIS A 3 -37.73 1.26 -31.80
C HIS A 3 -37.49 0.63 -30.42
N CYS A 4 -36.35 0.87 -29.78
CA CYS A 4 -36.12 0.41 -28.40
C CYS A 4 -36.27 1.62 -27.46
N SER A 5 -37.50 1.81 -26.97
CA SER A 5 -37.83 2.81 -25.96
C SER A 5 -37.09 2.55 -24.66
N LEU A 6 -36.47 3.60 -24.11
CA LEU A 6 -36.16 3.68 -22.69
C LEU A 6 -37.44 3.50 -21.87
N LYS A 7 -37.46 2.48 -21.04
CA LYS A 7 -38.36 2.36 -19.90
C LYS A 7 -37.60 1.64 -18.78
N GLU A 8 -36.98 2.42 -17.90
CA GLU A 8 -36.79 1.97 -16.52
C GLU A 8 -38.17 1.99 -15.85
N PRO A 9 -38.51 1.01 -14.99
CA PRO A 9 -38.15 1.16 -13.58
C PRO A 9 -37.81 -0.12 -12.80
N HIS A 10 -36.90 0.07 -11.83
CA HIS A 10 -36.94 -0.49 -10.47
C HIS A 10 -36.61 -1.98 -10.20
N ILE A 11 -35.38 -2.18 -9.69
CA ILE A 11 -34.98 -3.06 -8.56
C ILE A 11 -34.46 -4.49 -8.85
N LEU A 12 -34.14 -4.88 -10.10
CA LEU A 12 -33.53 -6.21 -10.34
C LEU A 12 -32.17 -6.24 -11.05
N SER A 13 -31.46 -5.11 -11.18
CA SER A 13 -30.09 -5.09 -11.74
C SER A 13 -28.97 -4.95 -10.70
N ALA A 14 -29.27 -4.79 -9.42
CA ALA A 14 -28.24 -4.55 -8.40
C ALA A 14 -27.35 -5.77 -8.08
N TRP A 15 -27.74 -6.98 -8.48
CA TRP A 15 -27.04 -8.21 -8.12
C TRP A 15 -26.06 -8.72 -9.19
N MET A 16 -26.09 -8.16 -10.41
CA MET A 16 -25.13 -8.50 -11.47
C MET A 16 -23.97 -7.50 -11.57
N CYS A 17 -23.71 -6.73 -10.50
CA CYS A 17 -22.54 -5.88 -10.38
C CYS A 17 -21.64 -6.24 -9.17
N TYR A 18 -21.79 -7.44 -8.58
CA TYR A 18 -20.84 -7.93 -7.56
C TYR A 18 -19.62 -8.66 -8.14
N GLY A 19 -19.51 -8.75 -9.47
CA GLY A 19 -18.40 -9.43 -10.16
C GLY A 19 -17.39 -8.52 -10.87
N CYS A 20 -17.64 -7.21 -10.91
CA CYS A 20 -16.77 -6.26 -11.61
C CYS A 20 -16.48 -5.07 -10.71
N LEU A 21 -15.96 -5.33 -9.50
CA LEU A 21 -15.18 -4.33 -8.79
C LEU A 21 -13.83 -4.24 -9.53
N THR A 22 -13.83 -3.65 -10.73
CA THR A 22 -12.59 -3.24 -11.38
C THR A 22 -11.91 -2.30 -10.39
N MET A 23 -10.95 -2.84 -9.65
CA MET A 23 -10.28 -2.14 -8.57
C MET A 23 -9.74 -0.85 -9.16
N ALA A 24 -10.32 0.28 -8.77
CA ALA A 24 -9.85 1.57 -9.24
C ALA A 24 -8.33 1.64 -9.00
N PRO A 25 -7.53 2.17 -9.94
CA PRO A 25 -6.06 2.13 -9.87
C PRO A 25 -5.49 2.77 -8.59
N GLY A 26 -6.28 3.62 -7.92
CA GLY A 26 -5.93 4.17 -6.60
C GLY A 26 -5.95 3.15 -5.46
N VAL A 27 -6.86 2.18 -5.44
CA VAL A 27 -7.01 1.22 -4.33
C VAL A 27 -5.86 0.20 -4.31
N THR A 28 -5.43 -0.26 -5.48
CA THR A 28 -4.29 -1.19 -5.61
C THR A 28 -2.99 -0.59 -5.10
N THR A 29 -2.77 0.70 -5.35
CA THR A 29 -1.60 1.45 -4.86
C THR A 29 -1.60 1.55 -3.34
N ASN A 30 -2.77 1.83 -2.74
CA ASN A 30 -2.93 1.89 -1.28
C ASN A 30 -2.67 0.54 -0.59
N LEU A 31 -3.13 -0.56 -1.19
CA LEU A 31 -2.86 -1.92 -0.67
C LEU A 31 -1.38 -2.27 -0.73
N LYS A 32 -0.70 -1.99 -1.84
CA LYS A 32 0.75 -2.23 -1.99
C LYS A 32 1.56 -1.44 -0.96
N GLN A 33 1.20 -0.19 -0.71
CA GLN A 33 1.81 0.61 0.35
C GLN A 33 1.58 -0.01 1.73
N LEU A 34 0.41 -0.58 2.02
CA LEU A 34 0.09 -1.25 3.29
C LEU A 34 0.97 -2.47 3.51
N THR A 35 1.08 -3.33 2.51
CA THR A 35 1.93 -4.52 2.57
C THR A 35 3.39 -4.16 2.85
N LEU A 36 3.91 -3.14 2.15
CA LEU A 36 5.29 -2.71 2.36
C LEU A 36 5.52 -2.15 3.77
N LEU A 37 4.56 -1.40 4.31
CA LEU A 37 4.68 -0.88 5.66
C LEU A 37 4.73 -2.00 6.71
N THR A 38 3.85 -3.00 6.61
CA THR A 38 3.85 -4.17 7.50
C THR A 38 5.17 -4.95 7.42
N LEU A 39 5.72 -5.07 6.21
CA LEU A 39 7.04 -5.68 6.00
C LEU A 39 8.16 -4.86 6.65
N ALA A 40 8.13 -3.54 6.53
CA ALA A 40 9.12 -2.63 7.11
C ALA A 40 9.05 -2.51 8.64
N GLU A 41 7.87 -2.76 9.24
CA GLU A 41 7.72 -2.88 10.68
C GLU A 41 8.43 -4.13 11.22
N SER A 42 8.31 -5.25 10.50
CA SER A 42 8.88 -6.53 10.92
C SER A 42 10.37 -6.64 10.60
N ASN A 43 10.82 -6.11 9.45
CA ASN A 43 12.19 -6.22 8.98
C ASN A 43 12.72 -4.86 8.52
N LYS A 44 13.83 -4.43 9.12
CA LYS A 44 14.51 -3.16 8.76
C LYS A 44 15.28 -3.23 7.43
N VAL A 45 15.58 -4.42 6.95
CA VAL A 45 16.23 -4.64 5.65
C VAL A 45 15.36 -5.57 4.84
N LEU A 46 14.87 -5.08 3.70
CA LEU A 46 13.92 -5.76 2.85
C LEU A 46 14.59 -6.16 1.52
N PRO A 47 14.82 -7.45 1.26
CA PRO A 47 15.39 -7.87 -0.01
C PRO A 47 14.40 -7.64 -1.16
N TYR A 48 14.92 -7.26 -2.32
CA TYR A 48 14.11 -6.94 -3.51
C TYR A 48 13.25 -8.12 -3.94
N HIS A 49 13.73 -9.36 -3.82
CA HIS A 49 12.95 -10.55 -4.17
C HIS A 49 11.63 -10.63 -3.39
N THR A 50 11.67 -10.42 -2.07
CA THR A 50 10.46 -10.42 -1.24
C THR A 50 9.52 -9.27 -1.60
N LEU A 51 10.07 -8.08 -1.85
CA LEU A 51 9.29 -6.93 -2.29
C LEU A 51 8.63 -7.14 -3.65
N MET A 52 9.33 -7.78 -4.59
CA MET A 52 8.80 -8.08 -5.93
C MET A 52 7.62 -9.05 -5.87
N VAL A 53 7.71 -10.07 -5.02
CA VAL A 53 6.61 -11.03 -4.81
C VAL A 53 5.41 -10.32 -4.18
N GLU A 54 5.62 -9.53 -3.12
CA GLU A 54 4.49 -8.94 -2.38
C GLU A 54 3.86 -7.72 -3.05
N LEU A 55 4.62 -7.01 -3.87
CA LEU A 55 4.11 -5.90 -4.66
C LEU A 55 3.63 -6.35 -6.04
N ASP A 56 3.79 -7.63 -6.37
CA ASP A 56 3.53 -8.22 -7.69
C ASP A 56 4.19 -7.39 -8.81
N VAL A 57 5.50 -7.17 -8.68
CA VAL A 57 6.32 -6.38 -9.63
C VAL A 57 7.42 -7.25 -10.20
N THR A 58 7.47 -7.35 -11.53
CA THR A 58 8.41 -8.22 -12.24
C THR A 58 9.77 -7.57 -12.53
N ASN A 59 9.84 -6.24 -12.57
CA ASN A 59 11.04 -5.51 -12.93
C ASN A 59 11.61 -4.70 -11.76
N VAL A 60 12.92 -4.79 -11.57
CA VAL A 60 13.63 -4.00 -10.54
C VAL A 60 13.42 -2.50 -10.74
N ARG A 61 13.47 -2.00 -11.98
CA ARG A 61 13.20 -0.57 -12.26
C ARG A 61 11.80 -0.14 -11.84
N GLN A 62 10.79 -0.97 -12.08
CA GLN A 62 9.42 -0.65 -11.69
C GLN A 62 9.27 -0.69 -10.16
N LEU A 63 9.98 -1.60 -9.49
CA LEU A 63 10.01 -1.64 -8.04
C LEU A 63 10.62 -0.36 -7.47
N GLU A 64 11.78 0.06 -8.00
CA GLU A 64 12.46 1.28 -7.56
C GLU A 64 11.60 2.53 -7.82
N ASP A 65 10.96 2.62 -8.98
CA ASP A 65 10.02 3.71 -9.31
C ASP A 65 8.84 3.74 -8.33
N PHE A 66 8.26 2.58 -8.02
CA PHE A 66 7.19 2.47 -7.03
C PHE A 66 7.65 2.88 -5.61
N LEU A 67 8.82 2.43 -5.19
CA LEU A 67 9.38 2.79 -3.88
C LEU A 67 9.60 4.31 -3.77
N ILE A 68 10.15 4.93 -4.81
CA ILE A 68 10.43 6.37 -4.82
C ILE A 68 9.12 7.18 -4.90
N ASN A 69 8.27 6.90 -5.89
CA ASN A 69 7.07 7.70 -6.16
C ASN A 69 5.95 7.42 -5.16
N ALA A 70 5.65 6.15 -4.87
CA ALA A 70 4.50 5.79 -4.05
C ALA A 70 4.83 5.71 -2.56
N CYS A 71 6.08 5.46 -2.15
CA CYS A 71 6.42 5.27 -0.74
C CYS A 71 7.25 6.42 -0.15
N MET A 72 8.33 6.83 -0.81
CA MET A 72 9.21 7.90 -0.31
C MET A 72 8.62 9.29 -0.51
N TYR A 73 8.16 9.58 -1.72
CA TYR A 73 7.60 10.90 -2.05
C TYR A 73 6.28 11.15 -1.28
N ALA A 74 5.49 10.10 -1.07
CA ALA A 74 4.30 10.14 -0.22
C ALA A 74 4.62 10.26 1.28
N GLY A 75 5.89 10.15 1.70
CA GLY A 75 6.31 10.25 3.10
C GLY A 75 5.94 9.03 3.97
N ILE A 76 5.51 7.92 3.36
CA ILE A 76 5.10 6.70 4.07
C ILE A 76 6.33 5.96 4.59
N VAL A 77 7.45 6.01 3.86
CA VAL A 77 8.65 5.23 4.18
C VAL A 77 9.88 6.07 3.94
N ARG A 78 10.84 6.01 4.86
CA ARG A 78 12.15 6.65 4.71
C ARG A 78 13.24 5.60 4.82
N GLY A 79 14.11 5.57 3.82
CA GLY A 79 15.16 4.58 3.75
C GLY A 79 16.09 4.74 2.58
N LYS A 80 17.04 3.80 2.49
CA LYS A 80 18.09 3.78 1.48
C LYS A 80 17.91 2.56 0.58
N LEU A 81 17.90 2.80 -0.73
CA LEU A 81 17.96 1.72 -1.71
C LEU A 81 19.43 1.35 -1.92
N ASP A 82 19.78 0.09 -1.70
CA ASP A 82 21.08 -0.49 -2.04
C ASP A 82 20.90 -1.42 -3.24
N GLN A 83 21.23 -0.90 -4.43
CA GLN A 83 21.10 -1.63 -5.69
C GLN A 83 22.14 -2.77 -5.80
N LEU A 84 23.31 -2.64 -5.16
CA LEU A 84 24.37 -3.65 -5.18
C LEU A 84 23.96 -4.87 -4.35
N LYS A 85 23.44 -4.64 -3.14
CA LYS A 85 22.93 -5.71 -2.27
C LYS A 85 21.51 -6.15 -2.62
N ARG A 86 20.83 -5.43 -3.51
CA ARG A 86 19.41 -5.65 -3.87
C ARG A 86 18.52 -5.66 -2.64
N CYS A 87 18.74 -4.69 -1.76
CA CYS A 87 18.02 -4.54 -0.51
C CYS A 87 17.55 -3.10 -0.32
N PHE A 88 16.40 -2.96 0.32
CA PHE A 88 15.86 -1.68 0.75
C PHE A 88 15.95 -1.59 2.27
N GLU A 89 16.78 -0.67 2.75
CA GLU A 89 16.97 -0.44 4.19
C GLU A 89 15.96 0.61 4.65
N VAL A 90 15.05 0.23 5.54
CA VAL A 90 13.97 1.07 6.06
C VAL A 90 14.21 1.36 7.55
N PRO A 91 15.04 2.37 7.88
CA PRO A 91 15.21 2.83 9.26
C PRO A 91 13.89 3.35 9.84
N PHE A 92 13.05 3.99 9.01
CA PHE A 92 11.81 4.60 9.46
C PHE A 92 10.65 4.32 8.51
N ALA A 93 9.59 3.72 9.04
CA ALA A 93 8.33 3.48 8.36
C ALA A 93 7.27 4.27 9.11
N ALA A 94 6.46 5.07 8.41
CA ALA A 94 5.40 5.86 9.02
C ALA A 94 4.30 4.90 9.51
N GLY A 95 4.22 4.71 10.83
CA GLY A 95 3.21 3.86 11.45
C GLY A 95 1.81 4.36 11.10
N ARG A 96 1.04 3.52 10.41
CA ARG A 96 -0.32 3.84 9.97
C ARG A 96 -1.36 3.79 11.07
N TYR A 97 -1.07 3.04 12.12
CA TYR A 97 -1.95 2.84 13.24
C TYR A 97 -1.19 3.17 14.51
N LEU A 98 -1.51 4.32 15.11
CA LEU A 98 -1.36 4.44 16.55
C LEU A 98 -2.34 3.43 17.14
N ARG A 99 -1.85 2.34 17.73
CA ARG A 99 -2.72 1.45 18.51
C ARG A 99 -3.39 2.30 19.59
N PRO A 100 -4.71 2.19 19.83
CA PRO A 100 -5.32 2.85 20.98
C PRO A 100 -4.60 2.38 22.25
N GLY A 101 -3.85 3.28 22.89
CA GLY A 101 -2.92 2.98 23.99
C GLY A 101 -1.46 3.44 23.76
N GLN A 102 -0.98 3.47 22.51
CA GLN A 102 0.43 3.84 22.21
C GLN A 102 0.76 5.30 22.53
N LEU A 103 -0.24 6.18 22.54
CA LEU A 103 -0.08 7.57 22.96
C LEU A 103 0.30 7.66 24.45
N GLY A 104 -0.26 6.76 25.27
CA GLY A 104 0.07 6.65 26.70
C GLY A 104 1.52 6.23 26.91
N ASP A 105 1.99 5.23 26.14
CA ASP A 105 3.38 4.78 26.18
C ASP A 105 4.36 5.88 25.72
N MET A 106 3.98 6.66 24.68
CA MET A 106 4.77 7.82 24.23
C MET A 106 4.83 8.91 25.29
N LEU A 107 3.70 9.25 25.92
CA LEU A 107 3.64 10.22 27.03
C LEU A 107 4.49 9.77 28.21
N HIS A 108 4.47 8.46 28.53
CA HIS A 108 5.28 7.90 29.60
C HIS A 108 6.78 7.95 29.26
N ALA A 109 7.16 7.72 28.00
CA ALA A 109 8.54 7.88 27.54
C ALA A 109 9.02 9.33 27.62
N PHE A 110 8.17 10.31 27.29
CA PHE A 110 8.48 11.73 27.47
C PHE A 110 8.52 12.16 28.94
N SER A 111 7.70 11.55 29.81
CA SER A 111 7.68 11.86 31.24
C SER A 111 8.82 11.19 32.02
N ASN A 112 9.53 10.25 31.40
CA ASN A 112 10.64 9.50 32.00
C ASN A 112 12.02 9.95 31.45
N TRP A 113 12.06 11.10 30.77
CA TRP A 113 13.26 11.89 30.48
C TRP A 113 13.39 13.01 31.50
#